data_AF-A0A4V1TQD4-F1
#
_entry.id   AF-A0A4V1TQD4-F1
#
_cell.length_a   1.000
_cell.length_b   1.000
_cell.length_c   1.000
_cell.angle_alpha   90.00
_cell.angle_beta   90.00
_cell.angle_gamma   90.00
#
_symmetry.space_group_name_H-M   'P 1'
#
loop_
_entity.id
_entity.type
_entity.pdbx_description
1 polymer ?
#
loop_
_entity_poly.entity_id
_entity_poly.type
_entity_poly.pdbx_seq_one_letter_code
_entity_poly.pdbx_strand_id
1 'polypeptide(L)' 'DVSQRLANVPGIGPITVVSLALSVEASQFQSGRYLMAWLGLTPRAHSSGGKQRPGGISLAGNERLR' A
#
# COMPACT_ATOMS: atom_id res chain seq x y z
N ASP A 1 2.45 -16.81 7.66
CA ASP A 1 2.29 -15.74 8.67
C ASP A 1 2.20 -14.35 8.02
N VAL A 2 3.23 -13.85 7.33
CA VAL A 2 3.22 -12.52 6.66
C VAL A 2 2.03 -12.34 5.70
N SER A 3 1.73 -13.35 4.88
CA SER A 3 0.61 -13.30 3.93
C SER A 3 -0.75 -13.17 4.61
N GLN A 4 -0.95 -13.85 5.75
CA GLN A 4 -2.21 -13.77 6.49
C GLN A 4 -2.39 -12.41 7.19
N ARG A 5 -1.29 -11.80 7.66
CA ARG A 5 -1.34 -10.46 8.26
C ARG A 5 -1.66 -9.37 7.22
N LEU A 6 -1.13 -9.50 6.01
CA LEU A 6 -1.43 -8.57 4.91
C LEU A 6 -2.86 -8.74 4.37
N ALA A 7 -3.42 -9.94 4.40
CA ALA A 7 -4.80 -10.19 4.01
C ALA A 7 -5.84 -9.49 4.91
N ASN A 8 -5.45 -9.09 6.13
CA ASN A 8 -6.31 -8.31 7.03
C ASN A 8 -6.29 -6.80 6.72
N VAL A 9 -5.46 -6.34 5.79
CA VAL A 9 -5.41 -4.93 5.40
C VAL A 9 -6.52 -4.66 4.37
N PRO A 10 -7.46 -3.75 4.67
CA PRO A 10 -8.54 -3.41 3.73
C PRO A 10 -7.99 -2.93 2.39
N GLY A 11 -8.49 -3.51 1.29
CA GLY A 11 -8.05 -3.16 -0.07
C GLY A 11 -6.85 -3.95 -0.59
N ILE A 12 -6.34 -4.94 0.16
CA ILE A 12 -5.34 -5.90 -0.33
C ILE A 12 -6.01 -7.24 -0.64
N GLY A 13 -5.92 -7.68 -1.90
CA GLY A 13 -6.42 -8.99 -2.33
C GLY A 13 -5.40 -10.12 -2.09
N PRO A 14 -5.83 -11.39 -2.03
CA PRO A 14 -4.94 -12.52 -1.82
C PRO A 14 -3.85 -12.65 -2.90
N ILE A 15 -4.12 -12.24 -4.14
CA ILE A 15 -3.13 -12.22 -5.23
C ILE A 15 -2.04 -11.18 -4.95
N THR A 16 -2.41 -9.95 -4.60
CA THR A 16 -1.48 -8.89 -4.19
C THR A 16 -0.57 -9.36 -3.07
N VAL A 17 -1.14 -10.00 -2.04
CA VAL A 17 -0.38 -10.52 -0.90
C VAL A 17 0.70 -11.51 -1.34
N VAL A 18 0.33 -12.48 -2.20
CA VAL A 18 1.26 -13.50 -2.67
C VAL A 18 2.34 -12.87 -3.54
N SER A 19 1.98 -11.99 -4.47
CA SER A 19 2.93 -11.28 -5.32
C SER A 19 3.91 -10.42 -4.52
N LEU A 20 3.43 -9.76 -3.45
CA LEU A 20 4.28 -9.02 -2.51
C LEU A 20 5.28 -9.92 -1.81
N ALA A 21 4.81 -11.04 -1.25
CA ALA A 21 5.65 -11.96 -0.52
C ALA A 21 6.73 -12.61 -1.41
N LEU A 22 6.49 -12.71 -2.71
CA LEU A 22 7.42 -13.31 -3.68
C LEU A 22 8.34 -12.30 -4.37
N SER A 23 7.91 -11.05 -4.53
CA SER A 23 8.59 -10.09 -5.41
C SER A 23 9.28 -8.94 -4.68
N VAL A 24 9.00 -8.75 -3.39
CA VAL A 24 9.40 -7.54 -2.66
C VAL A 24 10.19 -7.89 -1.42
N GLU A 25 11.43 -7.43 -1.35
CA GLU A 25 12.25 -7.50 -0.14
C GLU A 25 11.97 -6.28 0.75
N ALA A 26 11.55 -6.52 1.99
CA ALA A 26 11.19 -5.45 2.93
C ALA A 26 12.37 -4.50 3.25
N SER A 27 13.60 -5.00 3.14
CA SER A 27 14.84 -4.23 3.35
C SER A 27 15.07 -3.13 2.32
N GLN A 28 14.38 -3.17 1.17
CA GLN A 28 14.49 -2.14 0.13
C GLN A 28 13.76 -0.84 0.51
N PHE A 29 12.92 -0.86 1.54
CA PHE A 29 12.11 0.28 1.96
C PHE A 29 12.55 0.81 3.32
N GLN A 30 12.66 2.14 3.43
CA GLN A 30 13.02 2.81 4.68
C GLN A 30 11.99 2.58 5.80
N SER A 31 10.73 2.34 5.46
CA SER A 31 9.70 1.92 6.41
C SER A 31 8.49 1.30 5.70
N GLY A 32 7.62 0.63 6.47
CA GLY A 32 6.36 0.11 5.97
C GLY A 32 5.46 1.19 5.34
N ARG A 33 5.56 2.46 5.76
CA ARG A 33 4.81 3.56 5.14
C ARG A 33 5.25 3.82 3.69
N TYR A 34 6.54 3.70 3.41
CA TYR A 34 7.06 3.83 2.04
C TYR A 34 6.62 2.67 1.16
N LEU A 35 6.63 1.44 1.70
CA LEU A 35 6.09 0.28 1.01
C LEU A 35 4.60 0.47 0.67
N MET A 36 3.79 0.89 1.64
CA MET A 36 2.35 1.14 1.42
C MET A 36 2.11 2.25 0.40
N ALA A 37 2.93 3.30 0.38
CA ALA A 37 2.85 4.35 -0.63
C ALA A 37 3.18 3.84 -2.03
N TRP A 38 4.22 3.01 -2.15
CA TRP A 38 4.63 2.38 -3.42
C TRP A 38 3.57 1.41 -3.97
N LEU A 39 2.85 0.73 -3.09
CA LEU A 39 1.70 -0.13 -3.43
C LEU A 39 0.42 0.66 -3.69
N GLY A 40 0.39 1.97 -3.41
CA GLY A 40 -0.81 2.79 -3.55
C GLY A 40 -1.87 2.52 -2.48
N LEU A 41 -1.45 1.93 -1.36
CA LEU A 41 -2.28 1.62 -0.19
C LEU A 41 -2.34 2.76 0.83
N THR A 42 -1.85 3.94 0.47
CA THR A 42 -1.97 5.16 1.28
C THR A 42 -3.22 5.95 0.91
N PRO A 43 -3.86 6.65 1.86
CA PRO A 43 -4.94 7.56 1.56
C PRO A 43 -4.53 8.62 0.53
N ARG A 44 -5.43 8.94 -0.40
CA ARG A 44 -5.23 10.02 -1.37
C ARG A 44 -5.19 11.35 -0.63
N ALA A 45 -4.10 12.10 -0.76
CA ALA A 45 -3.99 13.41 -0.14
C ALA A 45 -4.69 14.46 -1.00
N HIS A 46 -5.81 15.00 -0.53
CA HIS A 46 -6.44 16.20 -1.10
C HIS A 46 -6.30 17.35 -0.09
N SER A 47 -5.21 18.10 -0.17
CA SER A 47 -4.98 19.26 0.70
C SER A 47 -5.08 20.56 -0.11
N SER A 48 -5.88 21.52 0.37
CA SER A 48 -5.95 22.87 -0.19
C SER A 48 -6.06 23.89 0.94
N GLY A 49 -5.45 25.07 0.77
CA GLY A 49 -5.51 26.17 1.73
C GLY A 49 -5.09 25.79 3.16
N GLY A 50 -4.06 24.95 3.32
CA GLY A 50 -3.57 24.50 4.63
C GLY A 50 -4.44 23.47 5.36
N LYS A 51 -5.57 23.04 4.78
CA LYS A 51 -6.43 21.99 5.36
C LYS A 51 -6.10 20.64 4.73
N GLN A 52 -5.75 19.67 5.56
CA GLN A 52 -5.58 18.28 5.13
C GLN A 52 -6.94 17.57 5.05
N ARG A 53 -7.25 17.00 3.89
CA ARG A 53 -8.40 16.09 3.71
C ARG A 53 -7.91 14.76 3.12
N PRO A 54 -7.68 13.74 3.95
CA PRO A 54 -7.40 12.40 3.44
C PRO A 54 -8.65 11.85 2.74
N GLY A 55 -8.52 11.43 1.48
CA GLY A 55 -9.53 10.73 0.71
C GLY A 55 -9.41 9.20 0.82
N GLY A 56 -10.10 8.48 -0.06
CA GLY A 56 -10.00 7.01 -0.15
C GLY A 56 -8.59 6.52 -0.48
N ILE A 57 -8.37 5.20 -0.42
CA ILE A 57 -7.10 4.57 -0.79
C ILE A 57 -6.70 5.05 -2.20
N SER A 58 -5.45 5.52 -2.35
CA SER A 58 -5.03 6.21 -3.57
C SER A 58 -5.05 5.31 -4.79
N LEU A 59 -4.78 4.01 -4.60
CA LEU A 59 -4.78 3.00 -5.64
C LEU A 59 -3.77 3.33 -6.77
N ALA A 60 -2.84 4.24 -6.50
CA ALA A 60 -1.91 4.85 -7.46
C ALA A 60 -0.52 4.17 -7.49
N GLY A 61 -0.40 3.00 -6.89
CA GLY A 61 0.87 2.26 -6.80
C GLY A 61 1.10 1.29 -7.94
N ASN A 62 2.06 0.37 -7.74
CA ASN A 62 2.47 -0.60 -8.75
C ASN A 62 1.28 -1.44 -9.26
N GLU A 63 0.93 -1.25 -10.54
CA GLU A 63 -0.18 -1.91 -11.21
C GLU A 63 -0.05 -3.44 -11.22
N ARG A 64 1.18 -3.96 -11.29
CA ARG A 64 1.45 -5.41 -11.28
C ARG A 64 1.14 -6.06 -9.92
N LEU A 65 1.01 -5.26 -8.87
CA LEU A 65 0.77 -5.72 -7.51
C LEU A 65 -0.61 -5.31 -6.99
N ARG A 66 -1.43 -4.57 -7.75
CA ARG A 66 -2.87 -4.40 -7.42
C ARG A 66 -3.68 -5.60 -7.90
#